data_AF-A0AAU7B0H6-F1
#
_entry.id   AF-A0AAU7B0H6-F1
#
_cell.length_a   1.000
_cell.length_b   1.000
_cell.length_c   1.000
_cell.angle_alpha   90.00
_cell.angle_beta   90.00
_cell.angle_gamma   90.00
#
_symmetry.space_group_name_H-M   'P 1'
#
loop_
_entity.id
_entity.type
_entity.pdbx_description
1 polymer ?
#
loop_
_entity_poly.entity_id
_entity_poly.type
_entity_poly.pdbx_seq_one_letter_code
_entity_poly.pdbx_strand_id
1 'polypeptide(L)'
;MTPPARLDRKSARNLLLVNAVTRPVNLIAALVALVVVAGIAGGAGLLAGLVVLAGMSARTFFDEDEAEKVFREHREQRQGVADGAPPPPPAGVRQRILNAAAPTGPALPPAAKRIDPSTMPEQFAVHLRSAHRTEQSVKDALAQTGKEFSGLGQELSLIIDDMEKTAARANMVNTYVRGQNPTHLQAELNALRANNGSQARIDQLNDQLKSLYRLQRKVEDYVHQLSSLTGALSTVATKVVELALIGDESGGADLLAQARGLREQVDELQNILRDPAV
;
A
#
# COMPACT_ATOMS: atom_id res chain seq x y z
N MET A 1 -15.00 -10.51 38.89
CA MET A 1 -15.09 -9.24 38.12
C MET A 1 -13.88 -9.18 37.22
N THR A 2 -14.06 -9.46 35.94
CA THR A 2 -12.99 -9.51 34.92
C THR A 2 -13.05 -8.21 34.11
N PRO A 3 -11.94 -7.47 33.94
CA PRO A 3 -11.97 -6.22 33.18
C PRO A 3 -12.31 -6.46 31.70
N PRO A 4 -13.05 -5.56 31.04
CA PRO A 4 -13.45 -5.72 29.65
C PRO A 4 -12.23 -5.69 28.72
N ALA A 5 -12.22 -6.59 27.74
CA ALA A 5 -11.18 -6.70 26.73
C ALA A 5 -11.03 -5.38 25.95
N ARG A 6 -9.83 -4.81 25.99
CA ARG A 6 -9.48 -3.61 25.21
C ARG A 6 -9.53 -3.95 23.73
N LEU A 7 -10.28 -3.18 22.96
CA LEU A 7 -10.27 -3.26 21.49
C LEU A 7 -8.88 -2.89 20.98
N ASP A 8 -8.28 -3.80 20.22
CA ASP A 8 -6.99 -3.60 19.57
C ASP A 8 -7.09 -2.49 18.51
N ARG A 9 -6.13 -1.57 18.50
CA ARG A 9 -6.05 -0.44 17.54
C ARG A 9 -6.10 -0.92 16.09
N LYS A 10 -5.65 -2.17 15.85
CA LYS A 10 -5.65 -2.81 14.53
C LYS A 10 -7.06 -3.04 13.99
N SER A 11 -8.01 -3.43 14.85
CA SER A 11 -9.41 -3.64 14.47
C SER A 11 -10.13 -2.32 14.15
N ALA A 12 -9.78 -1.24 14.85
CA ALA A 12 -10.32 0.11 14.59
C ALA A 12 -9.85 0.67 13.23
N ARG A 13 -8.57 0.46 12.86
CA ARG A 13 -8.04 0.90 11.55
C ARG A 13 -8.69 0.20 10.36
N ASN A 14 -9.00 -1.09 10.48
CA ASN A 14 -9.63 -1.84 9.38
C ASN A 14 -11.09 -1.42 9.13
N LEU A 15 -11.82 -0.98 10.17
CA LEU A 15 -13.19 -0.48 10.00
C LEU A 15 -13.25 0.91 9.34
N LEU A 16 -12.25 1.77 9.57
CA LEU A 16 -12.17 3.09 8.94
C LEU A 16 -11.85 3.00 7.45
N LEU A 17 -10.99 2.06 7.04
CA LEU A 17 -10.63 1.84 5.64
C LEU A 17 -11.81 1.38 4.78
N VAL A 18 -12.70 0.55 5.33
CA VAL A 18 -13.88 0.04 4.59
C VAL A 18 -14.92 1.13 4.35
N ASN A 19 -15.04 2.10 5.26
CA ASN A 19 -15.99 3.21 5.12
C ASN A 19 -15.51 4.28 4.12
N ALA A 20 -14.19 4.47 3.99
CA ALA A 20 -13.59 5.43 3.05
C ALA A 20 -13.74 5.00 1.57
N VAL A 21 -13.77 3.69 1.29
CA VAL A 21 -13.86 3.15 -0.08
C VAL A 21 -15.31 3.12 -0.60
N THR A 22 -16.31 3.19 0.27
CA THR A 22 -17.72 2.97 -0.09
C THR A 22 -18.52 4.24 -0.39
N ARG A 23 -17.94 5.45 -0.30
CA ARG A 23 -18.62 6.73 -0.65
C ARG A 23 -17.88 7.56 -1.73
N PRO A 24 -17.81 7.09 -2.99
CA PRO A 24 -17.08 7.78 -4.06
C PRO A 24 -17.75 9.06 -4.60
N VAL A 25 -19.02 9.32 -4.25
CA VAL A 25 -19.83 10.37 -4.90
C VAL A 25 -19.41 11.79 -4.48
N ASN A 26 -18.91 11.97 -3.25
CA ASN A 26 -18.48 13.28 -2.77
C ASN A 26 -17.12 13.70 -3.35
N LEU A 27 -16.27 12.73 -3.72
CA LEU A 27 -14.92 13.00 -4.21
C LEU A 27 -14.94 13.51 -5.65
N ILE A 28 -15.85 13.00 -6.48
CA ILE A 28 -16.04 13.45 -7.86
C ILE A 28 -16.63 14.87 -7.89
N ALA A 29 -17.60 15.19 -7.03
CA ALA A 29 -18.18 16.52 -6.93
C ALA A 29 -17.15 17.58 -6.49
N ALA A 30 -16.27 17.25 -5.54
CA ALA A 30 -15.18 18.12 -5.11
C ALA A 30 -14.13 18.36 -6.21
N LEU A 31 -13.81 17.32 -6.99
CA LEU A 31 -12.83 17.41 -8.09
C LEU A 31 -13.34 18.27 -9.24
N VAL A 32 -14.62 18.14 -9.61
CA VAL A 32 -15.26 18.98 -10.64
C VAL A 32 -15.33 20.44 -10.19
N ALA A 33 -15.69 20.71 -8.93
CA ALA A 33 -15.69 22.07 -8.38
C ALA A 33 -14.29 22.72 -8.41
N LEU A 34 -13.24 21.95 -8.11
CA LEU A 34 -11.85 22.43 -8.10
C LEU A 34 -11.36 22.80 -9.52
N VAL A 35 -11.71 22.01 -10.53
CA VAL A 35 -11.32 22.27 -11.94
C VAL A 35 -12.00 23.52 -12.49
N VAL A 36 -13.26 23.76 -12.14
CA VAL A 36 -14.00 24.96 -12.56
C VAL A 36 -13.39 26.22 -11.95
N VAL A 37 -12.95 26.19 -10.69
CA VAL A 37 -12.30 27.33 -10.03
C VAL A 37 -10.89 27.57 -10.57
N ALA A 38 -10.12 26.51 -10.84
CA ALA A 38 -8.77 26.63 -11.39
C ALA A 38 -8.74 27.15 -12.84
N GLY A 39 -9.79 26.90 -13.63
CA GLY A 39 -9.90 27.37 -15.01
C GLY A 39 -10.08 28.88 -15.18
N ILE A 40 -10.58 29.59 -14.15
CA ILE A 40 -10.93 31.02 -14.22
C ILE A 40 -9.75 31.94 -13.87
N ALA A 41 -8.73 31.46 -13.15
CA ALA A 41 -7.70 32.31 -12.54
C ALA A 41 -6.40 32.49 -13.35
N GLY A 42 -6.27 31.91 -14.54
CA GLY A 42 -4.99 31.90 -15.28
C GLY A 42 -3.91 31.05 -14.60
N GLY A 43 -2.85 30.69 -15.33
CA GLY A 43 -1.92 29.57 -15.03
C GLY A 43 -1.27 29.48 -13.64
N ALA A 44 -1.41 30.48 -12.77
CA ALA A 44 -1.01 30.40 -11.36
C ALA A 44 -1.97 29.55 -10.49
N GLY A 45 -3.21 29.31 -10.93
CA GLY A 45 -4.24 28.58 -10.17
C GLY A 45 -3.97 27.08 -9.97
N LEU A 46 -3.21 26.44 -10.87
CA LEU A 46 -2.94 25.00 -10.80
C LEU A 46 -2.09 24.61 -9.58
N LEU A 47 -1.11 25.44 -9.20
CA LEU A 47 -0.27 25.18 -8.03
C LEU A 47 -1.05 25.37 -6.73
N ALA A 48 -1.89 26.40 -6.64
CA ALA A 48 -2.78 26.60 -5.49
C ALA A 48 -3.80 25.46 -5.36
N GLY A 49 -4.37 25.00 -6.49
CA GLY A 49 -5.29 23.86 -6.51
C GLY A 49 -4.64 22.55 -6.02
N LEU A 50 -3.41 22.27 -6.42
CA LEU A 50 -2.66 21.10 -5.95
C LEU A 50 -2.36 21.17 -4.45
N VAL A 51 -1.99 22.34 -3.93
CA VAL A 51 -1.72 22.54 -2.49
C VAL A 51 -3.00 22.40 -1.66
N VAL A 52 -4.13 22.93 -2.14
CA VAL A 52 -5.43 22.77 -1.49
C VAL A 52 -5.90 21.32 -1.54
N LEU A 53 -5.74 20.62 -2.65
CA LEU A 53 -6.08 19.20 -2.78
C LEU A 53 -5.23 18.33 -1.84
N ALA A 54 -3.93 18.58 -1.77
CA ALA A 54 -3.03 17.90 -0.83
C ALA A 54 -3.40 18.21 0.63
N GLY A 55 -3.73 19.47 0.94
CA GLY A 55 -4.16 19.90 2.27
C GLY A 55 -5.50 19.32 2.70
N MET A 56 -6.49 19.22 1.80
CA MET A 56 -7.76 18.55 2.07
C MET A 56 -7.58 17.05 2.23
N SER A 57 -6.76 16.41 1.39
CA SER A 57 -6.46 14.97 1.50
C SER A 57 -5.78 14.65 2.84
N ALA A 58 -4.88 15.52 3.30
CA ALA A 58 -4.26 15.41 4.62
C ALA A 58 -5.30 15.67 5.73
N ARG A 59 -6.13 16.71 5.62
CA ARG A 59 -7.15 17.03 6.64
C ARG A 59 -8.18 15.91 6.80
N THR A 60 -8.67 15.31 5.71
CA THR A 60 -9.56 14.14 5.79
C THR A 60 -8.92 12.90 6.41
N PHE A 61 -7.59 12.82 6.40
CA PHE A 61 -6.84 11.75 7.05
C PHE A 61 -6.58 12.02 8.54
N PHE A 62 -6.74 13.27 8.99
CA PHE A 62 -6.40 13.73 10.35
C PHE A 62 -7.58 14.40 11.09
N ASP A 63 -8.81 14.34 10.56
CA ASP A 63 -9.99 14.90 11.26
C ASP A 63 -10.38 13.97 12.42
N GLU A 64 -9.84 14.29 13.60
CA GLU A 64 -9.94 13.55 14.85
C GLU A 64 -11.40 13.51 15.38
N ASP A 65 -12.21 14.51 15.02
CA ASP A 65 -13.62 14.65 15.40
C ASP A 65 -14.52 13.57 14.77
N GLU A 66 -14.20 13.12 13.55
CA GLU A 66 -15.00 12.13 12.83
C GLU A 66 -14.71 10.71 13.32
N ALA A 67 -13.47 10.45 13.76
CA ALA A 67 -13.12 9.25 14.49
C ALA A 67 -13.85 9.20 15.85
N GLU A 68 -13.91 10.31 16.57
CA GLU A 68 -14.59 10.38 17.87
C GLU A 68 -16.11 10.13 17.76
N LYS A 69 -16.74 10.58 16.67
CA LYS A 69 -18.16 10.30 16.38
C LYS A 69 -18.44 8.80 16.22
N VAL A 70 -17.59 8.09 15.46
CA VAL A 70 -17.73 6.63 15.25
C VAL A 70 -17.47 5.84 16.54
N PHE A 71 -16.52 6.31 17.38
CA PHE A 71 -16.29 5.71 18.69
C PHE A 71 -17.45 5.97 19.67
N ARG A 72 -18.14 7.11 19.57
CA ARG A 72 -19.31 7.45 20.39
C ARG A 72 -20.50 6.55 20.06
N GLU A 73 -20.79 6.37 18.76
CA GLU A 73 -21.89 5.54 18.28
C GLU A 73 -21.71 4.06 18.68
N HIS A 74 -20.49 3.53 18.60
CA HIS A 74 -20.19 2.17 19.09
C HIS A 74 -20.19 2.04 20.63
N ARG A 75 -19.90 3.11 21.36
CA ARG A 75 -19.93 3.11 22.83
C ARG A 75 -21.37 3.16 23.35
N GLU A 76 -22.25 3.95 22.72
CA GLU A 76 -23.68 4.00 23.00
C GLU A 76 -24.37 2.66 22.68
N GLN A 77 -24.02 2.05 21.54
CA GLN A 77 -24.54 0.74 21.15
C GLN A 77 -24.09 -0.40 22.09
N ARG A 78 -22.94 -0.25 22.76
CA ARG A 78 -22.46 -1.20 23.79
C ARG A 78 -22.98 -0.88 25.19
N GLN A 79 -23.21 0.39 25.52
CA GLN A 79 -23.81 0.77 26.80
C GLN A 79 -25.26 0.31 26.90
N GLY A 80 -26.01 0.27 25.79
CA GLY A 80 -27.34 -0.36 25.76
C GLY A 80 -27.35 -1.88 26.00
N VAL A 81 -26.19 -2.56 25.97
CA VAL A 81 -26.05 -4.00 26.26
C VAL A 81 -25.73 -4.25 27.74
N ALA A 82 -25.33 -3.21 28.50
CA ALA A 82 -25.00 -3.34 29.92
C ALA A 82 -26.24 -3.44 30.84
N ASP A 83 -27.44 -3.09 30.35
CA ASP A 83 -28.71 -3.16 31.08
C ASP A 83 -29.38 -4.56 31.06
N GLY A 84 -28.63 -5.61 30.76
CA GLY A 84 -28.96 -6.97 31.20
C GLY A 84 -30.01 -7.75 30.39
N ALA A 85 -30.47 -7.25 29.25
CA ALA A 85 -31.30 -8.02 28.32
C ALA A 85 -30.61 -8.13 26.95
N PRO A 86 -30.18 -9.34 26.52
CA PRO A 86 -29.70 -9.52 25.15
C PRO A 86 -30.85 -9.19 24.19
N PRO A 87 -30.66 -8.30 23.19
CA PRO A 87 -31.69 -8.04 22.21
C PRO A 87 -32.05 -9.35 21.49
N PRO A 88 -33.33 -9.63 21.25
CA PRO A 88 -33.72 -10.80 20.49
C PRO A 88 -32.99 -10.77 19.14
N PRO A 89 -32.39 -11.89 18.68
CA PRO A 89 -31.71 -11.91 17.41
C PRO A 89 -32.68 -11.45 16.32
N PRO A 90 -32.28 -10.54 15.42
CA PRO A 90 -33.18 -10.04 14.40
C PRO A 90 -33.77 -11.22 13.63
N ALA A 91 -35.10 -11.22 13.50
CA ALA A 91 -35.83 -12.25 12.77
C ALA A 91 -35.21 -12.37 11.37
N GLY A 92 -34.50 -13.48 11.11
CA GLY A 92 -33.78 -13.72 9.85
C GLY A 92 -32.33 -14.21 9.99
N VAL A 93 -31.69 -14.09 11.16
CA VAL A 93 -30.30 -14.58 11.35
C VAL A 93 -30.20 -16.09 11.15
N ARG A 94 -31.19 -16.85 11.64
CA ARG A 94 -31.22 -18.31 11.52
C ARG A 94 -31.28 -18.77 10.05
N GLN A 95 -31.99 -18.03 9.20
CA GLN A 95 -32.14 -18.35 7.78
C GLN A 95 -30.90 -17.95 6.97
N ARG A 96 -30.18 -16.90 7.39
CA ARG A 96 -28.86 -16.55 6.81
C ARG A 96 -27.77 -17.55 7.18
N ILE A 97 -27.76 -18.09 8.40
CA ILE A 97 -26.80 -19.13 8.81
C ILE A 97 -27.06 -20.43 8.04
N LEU A 98 -28.33 -20.80 7.85
CA LEU A 98 -28.69 -21.98 7.05
C LEU A 98 -28.36 -21.81 5.56
N ASN A 99 -28.48 -20.60 5.00
CA ASN A 99 -28.06 -20.32 3.62
C ASN A 99 -26.54 -20.15 3.46
N ALA A 100 -25.80 -19.84 4.53
CA ALA A 100 -24.34 -19.68 4.52
C ALA A 100 -23.57 -21.01 4.71
N ALA A 101 -24.27 -22.12 4.95
CA ALA A 101 -23.67 -23.44 5.15
C ALA A 101 -23.41 -24.22 3.83
N ALA A 102 -23.66 -23.61 2.67
CA ALA A 102 -23.16 -24.16 1.41
C ALA A 102 -21.62 -24.02 1.37
N PRO A 103 -20.86 -25.04 0.93
CA PRO A 103 -19.39 -25.02 0.84
C PRO A 103 -18.89 -24.13 -0.32
N THR A 104 -19.46 -22.94 -0.48
CA THR A 104 -18.84 -21.84 -1.20
C THR A 104 -17.82 -21.21 -0.27
N GLY A 105 -16.60 -21.76 -0.25
CA GLY A 105 -15.45 -21.00 0.26
C GLY A 105 -15.47 -19.61 -0.39
N PRO A 106 -15.11 -18.54 0.34
CA PRO A 106 -15.19 -17.18 -0.19
C PRO A 106 -14.44 -17.17 -1.52
N ALA A 107 -15.19 -16.91 -2.61
CA ALA A 107 -14.60 -16.79 -3.93
C ALA A 107 -13.45 -15.79 -3.79
N LEU A 108 -12.24 -16.27 -4.09
CA LEU A 108 -11.04 -15.42 -4.04
C LEU A 108 -11.38 -14.13 -4.81
N PRO A 109 -11.14 -12.96 -4.22
CA PRO A 109 -11.35 -11.71 -4.93
C PRO A 109 -10.62 -11.79 -6.28
N PRO A 110 -11.21 -11.29 -7.37
CA PRO A 110 -10.60 -11.37 -8.68
C PRO A 110 -9.19 -10.81 -8.59
N ALA A 111 -8.21 -11.56 -9.12
CA ALA A 111 -6.81 -11.18 -9.06
C ALA A 111 -6.66 -9.74 -9.57
N ALA A 112 -6.05 -8.89 -8.76
CA ALA A 112 -5.79 -7.50 -9.14
C ALA A 112 -5.04 -7.49 -10.49
N LYS A 113 -5.38 -6.53 -11.35
CA LYS A 113 -4.73 -6.40 -12.65
C LYS A 113 -3.23 -6.17 -12.44
N ARG A 114 -2.41 -7.15 -12.85
CA ARG A 114 -0.95 -7.11 -12.78
C ARG A 114 -0.40 -5.86 -13.49
N ILE A 115 0.61 -5.24 -12.89
CA ILE A 115 1.30 -4.11 -13.53
C ILE A 115 2.17 -4.62 -14.68
N ASP A 116 2.07 -4.00 -15.85
CA ASP A 116 2.95 -4.26 -16.99
C ASP A 116 4.34 -3.62 -16.76
N PRO A 117 5.42 -4.41 -16.59
CA PRO A 117 6.75 -3.87 -16.35
C PRO A 117 7.28 -2.99 -17.49
N SER A 118 6.78 -3.15 -18.72
CA SER A 118 7.21 -2.35 -19.87
C SER A 118 6.80 -0.87 -19.77
N THR A 119 5.82 -0.57 -18.91
CA THR A 119 5.36 0.80 -18.65
C THR A 119 6.17 1.52 -17.57
N MET A 120 7.12 0.82 -16.95
CA MET A 120 7.94 1.35 -15.86
C MET A 120 9.36 1.72 -16.30
N PRO A 121 10.03 2.63 -15.58
CA PRO A 121 11.46 2.81 -15.66
C PRO A 121 12.22 1.48 -15.50
N GLU A 122 13.27 1.29 -16.29
CA GLU A 122 14.03 0.03 -16.37
C GLU A 122 14.50 -0.47 -14.99
N GLN A 123 14.92 0.44 -14.10
CA GLN A 123 15.37 0.12 -12.75
C GLN A 123 14.33 -0.59 -11.87
N PHE A 124 13.02 -0.41 -12.15
CA PHE A 124 11.95 -1.14 -11.46
C PHE A 124 11.48 -2.33 -12.30
N ALA A 125 11.41 -2.14 -13.63
CA ALA A 125 10.94 -3.14 -14.58
C ALA A 125 11.75 -4.45 -14.53
N VAL A 126 13.08 -4.36 -14.34
CA VAL A 126 13.95 -5.53 -14.23
C VAL A 126 13.55 -6.45 -13.07
N HIS A 127 13.22 -5.88 -11.91
CA HIS A 127 12.82 -6.63 -10.72
C HIS A 127 11.43 -7.26 -10.88
N LEU A 128 10.46 -6.52 -11.43
CA LEU A 128 9.13 -7.07 -11.68
C LEU A 128 9.14 -8.19 -12.71
N ARG A 129 9.89 -8.04 -13.83
CA ARG A 129 10.06 -9.13 -14.81
C ARG A 129 10.73 -10.35 -14.20
N SER A 130 11.69 -10.14 -13.29
CA SER A 130 12.31 -11.25 -12.57
C SER A 130 11.30 -11.96 -11.67
N ALA A 131 10.55 -11.20 -10.86
CA ALA A 131 9.53 -11.76 -9.97
C ALA A 131 8.42 -12.51 -10.71
N HIS A 132 7.91 -11.96 -11.83
CA HIS A 132 6.90 -12.61 -12.67
C HIS A 132 7.41 -13.90 -13.31
N ARG A 133 8.66 -13.90 -13.81
CA ARG A 133 9.28 -15.14 -14.33
C ARG A 133 9.41 -16.20 -13.24
N THR A 134 9.86 -15.81 -12.04
CA THR A 134 9.97 -16.71 -10.90
C THR A 134 8.61 -17.28 -10.50
N GLU A 135 7.55 -16.47 -10.46
CA GLU A 135 6.18 -16.93 -10.21
C GLU A 135 5.75 -18.00 -11.22
N GLN A 136 5.98 -17.73 -12.50
CA GLN A 136 5.59 -18.63 -13.57
C GLN A 136 6.38 -19.94 -13.49
N SER A 137 7.70 -19.88 -13.28
CA SER A 137 8.53 -21.08 -13.13
C SER A 137 8.09 -21.94 -11.94
N VAL A 138 7.71 -21.32 -10.81
CA VAL A 138 7.15 -22.07 -9.68
C VAL A 138 5.82 -22.70 -10.06
N LYS A 139 4.89 -21.95 -10.67
CA LYS A 139 3.60 -22.50 -11.11
C LYS A 139 3.77 -23.68 -12.07
N ASP A 140 4.69 -23.58 -13.01
CA ASP A 140 4.99 -24.63 -13.98
C ASP A 140 5.56 -25.87 -13.28
N ALA A 141 6.49 -25.70 -12.34
CA ALA A 141 7.06 -26.79 -11.54
C ALA A 141 5.98 -27.51 -10.71
N LEU A 142 5.09 -26.74 -10.06
CA LEU A 142 3.98 -27.30 -9.30
C LEU A 142 3.02 -28.09 -10.20
N ALA A 143 2.66 -27.54 -11.36
CA ALA A 143 1.79 -28.22 -12.33
C ALA A 143 2.39 -29.55 -12.83
N GLN A 144 3.71 -29.60 -13.04
CA GLN A 144 4.40 -30.83 -13.48
C GLN A 144 4.43 -31.92 -12.42
N THR A 145 4.51 -31.56 -11.13
CA THR A 145 4.52 -32.56 -10.04
C THR A 145 3.15 -33.20 -9.79
N GLY A 146 2.06 -32.57 -10.24
CA GLY A 146 0.70 -32.96 -9.86
C GLY A 146 0.40 -32.77 -8.37
N LYS A 147 1.31 -32.14 -7.61
CA LYS A 147 1.15 -31.89 -6.17
C LYS A 147 0.67 -30.47 -5.94
N GLU A 148 -0.40 -30.36 -5.16
CA GLU A 148 -0.86 -29.07 -4.68
C GLU A 148 -0.09 -28.70 -3.41
N PHE A 149 0.95 -27.89 -3.54
CA PHE A 149 1.54 -27.21 -2.38
C PHE A 149 0.55 -26.15 -1.90
N SER A 150 -0.41 -26.58 -1.09
CA SER A 150 -1.53 -25.75 -0.65
C SER A 150 -1.01 -24.44 -0.05
N GLY A 151 -1.45 -23.31 -0.62
CA GLY A 151 -1.12 -21.96 -0.17
C GLY A 151 0.18 -21.35 -0.71
N LEU A 152 1.16 -22.13 -1.19
CA LEU A 152 2.43 -21.55 -1.66
C LEU A 152 2.23 -20.59 -2.85
N GLY A 153 1.45 -21.00 -3.85
CA GLY A 153 1.13 -20.15 -5.00
C GLY A 153 0.39 -18.87 -4.61
N GLN A 154 -0.43 -18.92 -3.55
CA GLN A 154 -1.12 -17.76 -3.00
C GLN A 154 -0.15 -16.80 -2.30
N GLU A 155 0.75 -17.31 -1.45
CA GLU A 155 1.74 -16.47 -0.77
C GLU A 155 2.70 -15.80 -1.78
N LEU A 156 3.16 -16.54 -2.80
CA LEU A 156 3.98 -15.95 -3.87
C LEU A 156 3.22 -14.85 -4.62
N SER A 157 1.94 -15.07 -4.91
CA SER A 157 1.10 -14.07 -5.58
C SER A 157 0.98 -12.79 -4.75
N LEU A 158 0.86 -12.91 -3.43
CA LEU A 158 0.79 -11.79 -2.48
C LEU A 158 2.12 -11.03 -2.40
N ILE A 159 3.25 -11.73 -2.33
CA ILE A 159 4.58 -11.08 -2.34
C ILE A 159 4.78 -10.27 -3.62
N ILE A 160 4.36 -10.82 -4.77
CA ILE A 160 4.49 -10.12 -6.06
C ILE A 160 3.55 -8.91 -6.14
N ASP A 161 2.33 -9.03 -5.63
CA ASP A 161 1.40 -7.90 -5.51
C ASP A 161 2.01 -6.76 -4.65
N ASP A 162 2.71 -7.11 -3.57
CA ASP A 162 3.42 -6.14 -2.73
C ASP A 162 4.65 -5.52 -3.42
N MET A 163 5.39 -6.29 -4.23
CA MET A 163 6.45 -5.77 -5.09
C MET A 163 5.90 -4.80 -6.13
N GLU A 164 4.79 -5.13 -6.78
CA GLU A 164 4.12 -4.28 -7.76
C GLU A 164 3.65 -2.95 -7.15
N LYS A 165 3.00 -3.01 -5.98
CA LYS A 165 2.60 -1.81 -5.22
C LYS A 165 3.81 -0.95 -4.84
N THR A 166 4.92 -1.58 -4.45
CA THR A 166 6.15 -0.88 -4.10
C THR A 166 6.78 -0.20 -5.31
N ALA A 167 6.88 -0.91 -6.43
CA ALA A 167 7.36 -0.37 -7.69
C ALA A 167 6.48 0.79 -8.21
N ALA A 168 5.14 0.68 -8.08
CA ALA A 168 4.22 1.75 -8.44
C ALA A 168 4.44 3.03 -7.62
N ARG A 169 4.60 2.90 -6.30
CA ARG A 169 4.94 4.02 -5.41
C ARG A 169 6.28 4.63 -5.76
N ALA A 170 7.30 3.80 -6.00
CA ALA A 170 8.64 4.25 -6.38
C ALA A 170 8.62 5.00 -7.71
N ASN A 171 7.86 4.51 -8.69
CA ASN A 171 7.68 5.17 -9.98
C ASN A 171 7.02 6.55 -9.84
N MET A 172 5.99 6.66 -8.98
CA MET A 172 5.35 7.96 -8.70
C MET A 172 6.34 8.98 -8.13
N VAL A 173 7.16 8.59 -7.15
CA VAL A 173 8.19 9.46 -6.57
C VAL A 173 9.24 9.82 -7.61
N ASN A 174 9.70 8.84 -8.40
CA ASN A 174 10.69 9.05 -9.45
C ASN A 174 10.19 10.03 -10.53
N THR A 175 8.95 9.88 -10.99
CA THR A 175 8.34 10.82 -11.96
C THR A 175 8.28 12.23 -11.40
N TYR A 176 7.90 12.39 -10.12
CA TYR A 176 7.90 13.70 -9.48
C TYR A 176 9.31 14.32 -9.41
N VAL A 177 10.31 13.58 -8.93
CA VAL A 177 11.69 14.07 -8.80
C VAL A 177 12.26 14.47 -10.16
N ARG A 178 12.05 13.66 -11.21
CA ARG A 178 12.54 13.97 -12.57
C ARG A 178 11.91 15.22 -13.16
N GLY A 179 10.67 15.55 -12.78
CA GLY A 179 9.98 16.77 -13.22
C GLY A 179 10.53 18.07 -12.61
N GLN A 180 11.22 18.02 -11.46
CA GLN A 180 11.60 19.21 -10.68
C GLN A 180 12.98 19.79 -11.04
N ASN A 181 13.75 19.13 -11.94
CA ASN A 181 15.08 19.56 -12.42
C ASN A 181 15.98 20.19 -11.32
N PRO A 182 16.56 19.38 -10.40
CA PRO A 182 17.37 19.90 -9.29
C PRO A 182 18.58 20.72 -9.74
N THR A 183 19.10 20.45 -10.95
CA THR A 183 20.21 21.24 -11.54
C THR A 183 19.80 22.69 -11.79
N HIS A 184 18.58 22.94 -12.27
CA HIS A 184 18.06 24.29 -12.46
C HIS A 184 17.91 25.04 -11.13
N LEU A 185 17.32 24.39 -10.12
CA LEU A 185 17.17 24.97 -8.78
C LEU A 185 18.54 25.30 -8.14
N GLN A 186 19.53 24.43 -8.34
CA GLN A 186 20.89 24.67 -7.87
C GLN A 186 21.55 25.86 -8.57
N ALA A 187 21.35 25.99 -9.89
CA ALA A 187 21.85 27.13 -10.66
C ALA A 187 21.19 28.46 -10.22
N GLU A 188 19.87 28.45 -10.00
CA GLU A 188 19.12 29.61 -9.49
C GLU A 188 19.61 30.01 -8.09
N LEU A 189 19.81 29.03 -7.20
CA LEU A 189 20.37 29.26 -5.87
C LEU A 189 21.77 29.88 -5.92
N ASN A 190 22.64 29.39 -6.81
CA ASN A 190 23.99 29.92 -6.98
C ASN A 190 23.96 31.36 -7.55
N ALA A 191 23.08 31.63 -8.51
CA ALA A 191 22.89 32.97 -9.08
C ALA A 191 22.35 33.95 -8.04
N LEU A 192 21.40 33.55 -7.21
CA LEU A 192 20.89 34.36 -6.12
C LEU A 192 21.99 34.70 -5.09
N ARG A 193 22.83 33.73 -4.73
CA ARG A 193 23.97 33.97 -3.84
C ARG A 193 24.98 34.94 -4.43
N ALA A 194 25.29 34.81 -5.72
CA ALA A 194 26.26 35.68 -6.39
C ALA A 194 25.78 37.14 -6.48
N ASN A 195 24.47 37.35 -6.62
CA ASN A 195 23.86 38.67 -6.81
C ASN A 195 23.33 39.28 -5.50
N ASN A 196 23.73 38.75 -4.32
CA ASN A 196 23.20 39.17 -3.02
C ASN A 196 21.66 39.20 -2.95
N GLY A 197 21.04 38.16 -3.53
CA GLY A 197 19.59 37.98 -3.52
C GLY A 197 19.03 37.80 -2.11
N SER A 198 17.70 37.87 -2.01
CA SER A 198 17.01 37.75 -0.71
C SER A 198 17.31 36.43 0.00
N GLN A 199 17.72 36.51 1.26
CA GLN A 199 18.03 35.35 2.10
C GLN A 199 16.82 34.40 2.22
N ALA A 200 15.61 34.94 2.33
CA ALA A 200 14.39 34.12 2.42
C ALA A 200 14.18 33.23 1.18
N ARG A 201 14.52 33.73 -0.01
CA ARG A 201 14.43 32.95 -1.26
C ARG A 201 15.53 31.90 -1.33
N ILE A 202 16.73 32.23 -0.88
CA ILE A 202 17.85 31.28 -0.76
C ILE A 202 17.45 30.12 0.16
N ASP A 203 16.89 30.40 1.33
CA ASP A 203 16.45 29.39 2.29
C ASP A 203 15.36 28.49 1.70
N GLN A 204 14.36 29.08 1.05
CA GLN A 204 13.29 28.34 0.36
C GLN A 204 13.86 27.36 -0.69
N LEU A 205 14.79 27.81 -1.54
CA LEU A 205 15.41 26.95 -2.57
C LEU A 205 16.26 25.83 -1.95
N ASN A 206 16.98 26.12 -0.85
CA ASN A 206 17.72 25.09 -0.12
C ASN A 206 16.78 24.01 0.44
N ASP A 207 15.67 24.41 1.04
CA ASP A 207 14.68 23.46 1.58
C ASP A 207 14.04 22.62 0.48
N GLN A 208 13.73 23.23 -0.67
CA GLN A 208 13.24 22.51 -1.84
C GLN A 208 14.26 21.48 -2.33
N LEU A 209 15.52 21.85 -2.53
CA LEU A 209 16.59 20.93 -2.92
C LEU A 209 16.76 19.79 -1.90
N LYS A 210 16.77 20.12 -0.60
CA LYS A 210 16.87 19.13 0.47
C LYS A 210 15.69 18.15 0.45
N SER A 211 14.48 18.60 0.11
CA SER A 211 13.33 17.72 -0.04
C SER A 211 13.45 16.80 -1.26
N LEU A 212 13.93 17.32 -2.41
CA LEU A 212 14.14 16.54 -3.63
C LEU A 212 15.20 15.46 -3.45
N TYR A 213 16.33 15.78 -2.80
CA TYR A 213 17.35 14.78 -2.49
C TYR A 213 16.85 13.70 -1.54
N ARG A 214 16.00 14.04 -0.56
CA ARG A 214 15.35 13.04 0.28
C ARG A 214 14.42 12.11 -0.51
N LEU A 215 13.66 12.65 -1.47
CA LEU A 215 12.81 11.84 -2.35
C LEU A 215 13.63 10.96 -3.30
N GLN A 216 14.73 11.47 -3.83
CA GLN A 216 15.65 10.69 -4.67
C GLN A 216 16.23 9.51 -3.89
N ARG A 217 16.68 9.75 -2.65
CA ARG A 217 17.16 8.67 -1.77
C ARG A 217 16.08 7.62 -1.52
N LYS A 218 14.82 8.04 -1.30
CA LYS A 218 13.70 7.09 -1.17
C LYS A 218 13.49 6.23 -2.42
N VAL A 219 13.74 6.77 -3.62
CA VAL A 219 13.68 5.97 -4.86
C VAL A 219 14.76 4.88 -4.85
N GLU A 220 15.98 5.22 -4.43
CA GLU A 220 17.08 4.25 -4.30
C GLU A 220 16.74 3.17 -3.25
N ASP A 221 16.18 3.57 -2.11
CA ASP A 221 15.73 2.63 -1.06
C ASP A 221 14.69 1.64 -1.59
N TYR A 222 13.73 2.10 -2.41
CA TYR A 222 12.75 1.22 -3.07
C TYR A 222 13.41 0.24 -4.05
N VAL A 223 14.41 0.67 -4.82
CA VAL A 223 15.15 -0.22 -5.74
C VAL A 223 15.89 -1.30 -4.95
N HIS A 224 16.57 -0.93 -3.86
CA HIS A 224 17.23 -1.89 -2.99
C HIS A 224 16.25 -2.90 -2.40
N GLN A 225 15.07 -2.45 -1.98
CA GLN A 225 14.02 -3.33 -1.50
C GLN A 225 13.55 -4.32 -2.57
N LEU A 226 13.23 -3.84 -3.78
CA LEU A 226 12.83 -4.71 -4.90
C LEU A 226 13.91 -5.73 -5.26
N SER A 227 15.18 -5.32 -5.22
CA SER A 227 16.32 -6.22 -5.44
C SER A 227 16.40 -7.31 -4.37
N SER A 228 16.25 -6.95 -3.10
CA SER A 228 16.25 -7.90 -1.97
C SER A 228 15.11 -8.92 -2.10
N LEU A 229 13.89 -8.46 -2.39
CA LEU A 229 12.72 -9.33 -2.58
C LEU A 229 12.87 -10.27 -3.78
N THR A 230 13.44 -9.77 -4.87
CA THR A 230 13.75 -10.60 -6.05
C THR A 230 14.73 -11.72 -5.69
N GLY A 231 15.78 -11.42 -4.92
CA GLY A 231 16.75 -12.40 -4.46
C GLY A 231 16.10 -13.48 -3.57
N ALA A 232 15.29 -13.07 -2.60
CA ALA A 232 14.59 -13.99 -1.71
C ALA A 232 13.58 -14.90 -2.47
N LEU A 233 12.82 -14.34 -3.42
CA LEU A 233 11.93 -15.11 -4.29
C LEU A 233 12.68 -16.15 -5.12
N SER A 234 13.85 -15.79 -5.66
CA SER A 234 14.69 -16.73 -6.40
C SER A 234 15.12 -17.91 -5.53
N THR A 235 15.53 -17.65 -4.27
CA THR A 235 15.86 -18.72 -3.31
C THR A 235 14.68 -19.64 -3.02
N VAL A 236 13.48 -19.09 -2.81
CA VAL A 236 12.26 -19.90 -2.59
C VAL A 236 11.99 -20.77 -3.83
N ALA A 237 12.08 -20.20 -5.03
CA ALA A 237 11.83 -20.94 -6.26
C ALA A 237 12.83 -22.09 -6.48
N THR A 238 14.12 -21.87 -6.21
CA THR A 238 15.11 -22.96 -6.28
C THR A 238 14.73 -24.11 -5.36
N LYS A 239 14.35 -23.83 -4.11
CA LYS A 239 13.94 -24.88 -3.16
C LYS A 239 12.66 -25.60 -3.59
N VAL A 240 11.71 -24.88 -4.21
CA VAL A 240 10.50 -25.50 -4.77
C VAL A 240 10.84 -26.46 -5.89
N VAL A 241 11.75 -26.07 -6.80
CA VAL A 241 12.21 -26.95 -7.88
C VAL A 241 12.96 -28.16 -7.32
N GLU A 242 13.81 -27.98 -6.31
CA GLU A 242 14.49 -29.08 -5.63
C GLU A 242 13.49 -30.08 -5.01
N LEU A 243 12.49 -29.59 -4.27
CA LEU A 243 11.46 -30.44 -3.66
C LEU A 243 10.57 -31.12 -4.69
N ALA A 244 10.25 -30.43 -5.79
CA ALA A 244 9.54 -30.99 -6.92
C ALA A 244 10.29 -32.18 -7.56
N LEU A 245 11.61 -32.08 -7.68
CA LEU A 245 12.46 -33.14 -8.23
C LEU A 245 12.60 -34.35 -7.29
N ILE A 246 12.70 -34.10 -5.98
CA ILE A 246 12.83 -35.17 -4.97
C ILE A 246 11.48 -35.88 -4.75
N GLY A 247 10.37 -35.19 -4.99
CA GLY A 247 9.03 -35.72 -4.74
C GLY A 247 8.67 -35.77 -3.24
N ASP A 248 9.42 -35.10 -2.38
CA ASP A 248 9.21 -35.07 -0.94
C ASP A 248 8.11 -34.07 -0.56
N GLU A 249 7.01 -34.58 0.00
CA GLU A 249 5.87 -33.77 0.45
C GLU A 249 6.13 -33.10 1.80
N SER A 250 7.04 -33.67 2.61
CA SER A 250 7.30 -33.15 3.95
C SER A 250 7.96 -31.77 3.92
N GLY A 251 8.76 -31.47 2.89
CA GLY A 251 9.37 -30.15 2.69
C GLY A 251 8.39 -29.03 2.33
N GLY A 252 7.13 -29.34 1.98
CA GLY A 252 6.13 -28.33 1.61
C GLY A 252 5.75 -27.40 2.76
N ALA A 253 5.68 -27.92 3.99
CA ALA A 253 5.36 -27.14 5.18
C ALA A 253 6.46 -26.10 5.51
N ASP A 254 7.73 -26.50 5.39
CA ASP A 254 8.88 -25.63 5.63
C ASP A 254 9.00 -24.52 4.57
N LEU A 255 8.70 -24.83 3.31
CA LEU A 255 8.62 -23.83 2.25
C LEU A 255 7.52 -22.79 2.51
N LEU A 256 6.34 -23.24 2.93
CA LEU A 256 5.23 -22.35 3.22
C LEU A 256 5.58 -21.44 4.41
N ALA A 257 6.24 -21.97 5.44
CA ALA A 257 6.75 -21.19 6.56
C ALA A 257 7.78 -20.14 6.11
N GLN A 258 8.70 -20.51 5.21
CA GLN A 258 9.67 -19.56 4.62
C GLN A 258 9.00 -18.47 3.79
N ALA A 259 8.01 -18.81 2.96
CA ALA A 259 7.25 -17.85 2.17
C ALA A 259 6.48 -16.86 3.06
N ARG A 260 5.86 -17.34 4.15
CA ARG A 260 5.22 -16.48 5.15
C ARG A 260 6.22 -15.58 5.86
N GLY A 261 7.37 -16.10 6.27
CA GLY A 261 8.43 -15.30 6.86
C GLY A 261 8.94 -14.20 5.93
N LEU A 262 9.06 -14.49 4.62
CA LEU A 262 9.42 -13.48 3.62
C LEU A 262 8.34 -12.39 3.51
N ARG A 263 7.07 -12.77 3.52
CA ARG A 263 5.96 -11.81 3.52
C ARG A 263 5.95 -10.93 4.78
N GLU A 264 6.19 -11.50 5.95
CA GLU A 264 6.31 -10.72 7.20
C GLU A 264 7.44 -9.70 7.12
N GLN A 265 8.58 -10.07 6.53
CA GLN A 265 9.69 -9.13 6.26
C GLN A 265 9.29 -8.03 5.27
N VAL A 266 8.53 -8.36 4.22
CA VAL A 266 7.98 -7.36 3.28
C VAL A 266 7.09 -6.37 4.03
N ASP A 267 6.16 -6.87 4.85
CA ASP A 267 5.23 -6.06 5.63
C ASP A 267 5.99 -5.15 6.62
N GLU A 268 7.01 -5.67 7.29
CA GLU A 268 7.87 -4.88 8.19
C GLU A 268 8.60 -3.77 7.46
N LEU A 269 9.26 -4.08 6.33
CA LEU A 269 9.95 -3.08 5.52
C LEU A 269 8.99 -2.01 4.98
N GLN A 270 7.78 -2.41 4.55
CA GLN A 270 6.76 -1.46 4.13
C GLN A 270 6.32 -0.54 5.27
N ASN A 271 6.21 -1.05 6.50
CA ASN A 271 5.87 -0.24 7.66
C ASN A 271 6.98 0.77 8.00
N ILE A 272 8.25 0.37 7.93
CA ILE A 272 9.40 1.28 8.14
C ILE A 272 9.38 2.41 7.11
N LEU A 273 9.12 2.11 5.84
CA LEU A 273 9.09 3.13 4.78
C LEU A 273 7.87 4.07 4.89
N ARG A 274 6.78 3.59 5.48
CA ARG A 274 5.57 4.39 5.71
C ARG A 274 5.76 5.41 6.84
N ASP A 275 6.62 5.13 7.81
CA ASP A 275 6.83 5.97 8.99
C ASP A 275 8.27 6.49 9.08
N PRO A 276 8.66 7.49 8.27
CA PRO A 276 10.02 8.02 8.24
C PRO A 276 10.34 8.95 9.43
N ALA A 277 9.62 8.82 10.56
CA ALA A 277 9.71 9.74 11.70
C ALA A 277 10.90 9.48 12.64
N VAL A 278 11.90 8.70 12.22
CA VAL A 278 13.15 8.46 12.95
C VAL A 278 14.32 9.15 12.26
#